data_AF-A0A0C2W785-F1
#
_entry.id   AF-A0A0C2W785-F1
#
_cell.length_a   1.000
_cell.length_b   1.000
_cell.length_c   1.000
_cell.angle_alpha   90.00
_cell.angle_beta   90.00
_cell.angle_gamma   90.00
#
_symmetry.space_group_name_H-M   'P 1'
#
loop_
_entity.id
_entity.type
_entity.pdbx_description
1 polymer ?
#
loop_
_entity_poly.entity_id
_entity_poly.type
_entity_poly.pdbx_seq_one_letter_code
_entity_poly.pdbx_strand_id
1 'polypeptide(L)'
;MRDLPRALRWILYNLFARTTEEGSKNLVWASLEDKVVPGSYSSSCGFINPSKFVLSAEGNEIQKKLWKEVGEVVVQVAPETASIWKS
;
A
#
# COMPACT_ATOMS: atom_id res chain seq x y z
N MET A 1 4.49 -17.26 -3.14
CA MET A 1 4.87 -17.70 -1.77
C MET A 1 3.70 -18.20 -0.93
N ARG A 2 2.47 -17.70 -1.16
CA ARG A 2 1.29 -18.10 -0.35
C ARG A 2 0.96 -19.60 -0.49
N ASP A 3 1.09 -20.13 -1.70
CA ASP A 3 0.75 -21.53 -2.05
C ASP A 3 1.94 -22.50 -1.97
N LEU A 4 3.07 -22.08 -1.41
CA LEU A 4 4.25 -22.95 -1.26
C LEU A 4 4.06 -23.94 -0.09
N PRO A 5 4.65 -25.14 -0.17
CA PRO A 5 4.70 -26.07 0.97
C PRO A 5 5.25 -25.38 2.22
N ARG A 6 4.63 -25.66 3.38
CA ARG A 6 4.89 -24.95 4.65
C ARG A 6 6.38 -24.88 5.00
N ALA A 7 7.13 -25.97 4.83
CA ALA A 7 8.56 -26.04 5.11
C ALA A 7 9.37 -25.13 4.18
N LEU A 8 9.11 -25.15 2.87
CA LEU A 8 9.78 -24.30 1.91
C LEU A 8 9.49 -22.81 2.17
N ARG A 9 8.24 -22.47 2.47
CA ARG A 9 7.86 -21.10 2.85
C ARG A 9 8.58 -20.64 4.12
N TRP A 10 8.69 -21.51 5.11
CA TRP A 10 9.42 -21.21 6.34
C TRP A 10 10.91 -20.94 6.06
N ILE A 11 11.57 -21.78 5.25
CA ILE A 11 12.97 -21.56 4.86
C ILE A 11 13.13 -20.20 4.15
N LEU A 12 12.29 -19.92 3.15
CA LEU A 12 12.39 -18.69 2.38
C LEU A 12 12.15 -17.44 3.23
N TYR A 13 11.20 -17.47 4.16
CA TYR A 13 10.97 -16.33 5.06
C TYR A 13 12.14 -16.10 6.00
N ASN A 14 12.74 -17.15 6.57
CA ASN A 14 13.90 -16.97 7.46
C ASN A 14 15.13 -16.42 6.72
N LEU A 15 15.28 -16.71 5.43
CA LEU A 15 16.42 -16.24 4.63
C LEU A 15 16.24 -14.83 4.06
N PHE A 16 15.03 -14.47 3.62
CA PHE A 16 14.82 -13.26 2.82
C PHE A 16 13.85 -12.25 3.40
N ALA A 17 12.98 -12.64 4.33
CA ALA A 17 12.03 -11.70 4.91
C ALA A 17 12.73 -10.83 5.96
N ARG A 18 12.40 -9.54 5.96
CA ARG A 18 12.73 -8.65 7.08
C ARG A 18 11.89 -9.04 8.30
N THR A 19 12.44 -8.84 9.49
CA THR A 19 11.68 -8.99 10.73
C THR A 19 10.57 -7.94 10.78
N THR A 20 9.52 -8.21 11.57
CA THR A 20 8.42 -7.25 11.79
C THR A 20 8.95 -5.94 12.38
N GLU A 21 9.93 -6.02 13.28
CA GLU A 21 10.60 -4.85 13.85
C GLU A 21 11.25 -3.98 12.76
N GLU A 22 12.09 -4.57 11.90
CA GLU A 22 12.73 -3.86 10.79
C GLU A 22 11.71 -3.27 9.80
N GLY A 23 10.63 -3.99 9.51
CA GLY A 23 9.54 -3.48 8.68
C GLY A 23 8.82 -2.27 9.29
N SER A 24 8.57 -2.32 10.60
CA SER A 24 7.85 -1.27 11.33
C SER A 24 8.61 0.05 11.40
N LYS A 25 9.95 0.02 11.39
CA LYS A 25 10.80 1.23 11.41
C LYS A 25 10.44 2.20 10.28
N ASN A 26 10.11 1.70 9.09
CA ASN A 26 9.70 2.55 7.97
C ASN A 26 8.39 3.30 8.25
N LEU A 27 7.42 2.61 8.86
CA LEU A 27 6.12 3.21 9.20
C LEU A 27 6.28 4.26 10.31
N VAL A 28 7.05 3.94 11.36
CA VAL A 28 7.34 4.87 12.46
C VAL A 28 8.09 6.10 11.93
N TRP A 29 9.12 5.89 11.11
CA TRP A 29 9.87 6.97 10.49
C TRP A 29 8.96 7.89 9.66
N ALA A 30 8.14 7.33 8.77
CA ALA A 30 7.23 8.11 7.92
C ALA A 30 6.14 8.86 8.71
N SER A 31 5.81 8.39 9.92
CA SER A 31 4.82 9.05 10.80
C SER A 31 5.41 10.19 11.63
N LEU A 32 6.73 10.19 11.86
CA LEU A 32 7.45 11.17 12.67
C LEU A 32 8.22 12.21 11.83
N GLU A 33 8.29 12.03 10.51
CA GLU A 33 9.00 12.95 9.62
C GLU A 33 8.14 14.20 9.36
N ASP A 34 8.65 15.37 9.77
CA ASP A 34 7.95 16.65 9.62
C ASP A 34 7.88 17.13 8.16
N LYS A 35 8.71 16.57 7.26
CA LYS A 35 8.84 17.00 5.86
C LYS A 35 8.08 16.12 4.86
N VAL A 36 7.08 15.37 5.31
CA VAL A 36 6.27 14.52 4.43
C VAL A 36 5.40 15.40 3.51
N VAL A 37 5.71 15.37 2.21
CA VAL A 37 4.83 15.96 1.20
C VAL A 37 3.67 15.00 0.93
N PRO A 38 2.40 15.46 0.98
CA PRO A 38 1.24 14.61 0.66
C PRO A 38 1.38 13.91 -0.68
N GLY A 39 1.07 12.61 -0.71
CA GLY A 39 1.22 11.78 -1.91
C GLY A 39 2.63 11.24 -2.16
N SER A 40 3.60 11.54 -1.29
CA SER A 40 4.94 10.95 -1.36
C SER A 40 4.91 9.45 -1.04
N TYR A 41 5.82 8.71 -1.67
CA TYR A 41 6.05 7.30 -1.37
C TYR A 41 7.30 7.14 -0.51
N SER A 42 7.21 6.34 0.55
CA SER A 42 8.32 6.08 1.47
C SER A 42 8.73 4.61 1.50
N SER A 43 10.03 4.37 1.49
CA SER A 43 10.62 3.04 1.66
C SER A 43 11.98 3.15 2.32
N SER A 44 12.30 2.19 3.19
CA SER A 44 13.57 2.11 3.92
C SER A 44 13.92 3.41 4.66
N CYS A 45 12.95 4.01 5.34
CA CYS A 45 13.10 5.25 6.12
C CYS A 45 13.59 6.43 5.27
N GLY A 46 13.05 6.56 4.05
CA GLY A 46 13.33 7.67 3.15
C GLY A 46 12.18 7.88 2.16
N PHE A 47 12.17 9.05 1.51
CA PHE A 47 11.31 9.32 0.37
C PHE A 47 11.95 8.76 -0.90
N ILE A 48 11.17 8.00 -1.66
CA ILE A 48 11.62 7.45 -2.93
C ILE A 48 10.61 7.77 -4.03
N ASN A 49 11.10 7.94 -5.24
CA ASN A 49 10.22 8.18 -6.38
C ASN A 49 9.31 6.96 -6.58
N PRO A 50 7.99 7.16 -6.68
CA PRO A 50 7.08 6.09 -7.03
C PRO A 50 7.36 5.60 -8.46
N SER A 51 6.74 4.47 -8.81
CA SER A 51 6.81 3.95 -10.18
C SER A 51 6.40 5.01 -11.21
N LYS A 52 7.11 5.07 -12.34
CA LYS A 52 6.77 5.96 -13.47
C LYS A 52 5.34 5.78 -13.94
N PHE A 53 4.80 4.57 -13.84
CA PHE A 53 3.43 4.27 -14.20
C PHE A 53 2.42 5.01 -13.31
N VAL A 54 2.65 5.04 -12.00
CA VAL A 54 1.77 5.75 -11.04
C VAL A 54 1.73 7.25 -11.32
N LEU A 55 2.83 7.81 -11.83
CA LEU A 55 2.96 9.22 -12.21
C LEU A 55 2.49 9.52 -13.65
N SER A 56 2.13 8.50 -14.44
CA SER A 56 1.71 8.67 -15.83
C SER A 56 0.24 9.06 -15.93
N ALA A 57 -0.15 9.61 -17.09
CA ALA A 57 -1.55 9.90 -17.39
C ALA A 57 -2.42 8.63 -17.34
N GLU A 58 -1.91 7.52 -17.87
CA GLU A 58 -2.59 6.21 -17.81
C GLU A 58 -2.79 5.75 -16.36
N GLY A 59 -1.75 5.86 -15.54
CA GLY A 59 -1.83 5.51 -14.12
C GLY A 59 -2.86 6.34 -13.35
N ASN A 60 -3.04 7.61 -13.71
CA ASN A 60 -4.06 8.47 -13.13
C ASN A 60 -5.48 7.99 -13.48
N GLU A 61 -5.74 7.69 -14.75
CA GLU A 61 -7.06 7.15 -15.17
C GLU A 61 -7.37 5.81 -14.49
N ILE A 62 -6.35 4.95 -14.32
CA ILE A 62 -6.49 3.70 -13.59
C ILE A 62 -6.75 3.93 -12.10
N GLN A 63 -6.10 4.90 -11.46
CA GLN A 63 -6.37 5.24 -10.06
C GLN A 63 -7.82 5.70 -9.85
N LYS A 64 -8.36 6.54 -10.73
CA LYS A 64 -9.76 6.97 -10.66
C LYS A 64 -10.72 5.79 -10.80
N LYS A 65 -10.46 4.92 -11.77
CA LYS A 65 -11.26 3.71 -12.00
C LYS A 65 -11.22 2.79 -10.78
N LEU A 66 -10.01 2.53 -10.25
CA LEU A 66 -9.83 1.68 -9.07
C LEU A 66 -10.53 2.26 -7.84
N TRP A 67 -10.41 3.57 -7.60
CA TRP A 67 -11.09 4.24 -6.49
C TRP A 67 -12.61 4.07 -6.58
N LYS A 68 -13.18 4.22 -7.77
CA LYS A 68 -14.60 4.00 -8.00
C LYS A 68 -15.01 2.54 -7.72
N GLU A 69 -14.31 1.58 -8.31
CA GLU A 69 -14.65 0.15 -8.19
C GLU A 69 -14.50 -0.36 -6.74
N VAL A 70 -13.44 0.04 -6.03
CA VAL A 70 -13.27 -0.27 -4.60
C VAL A 70 -14.43 0.28 -3.80
N GLY A 71 -14.85 1.51 -4.09
CA GLY A 71 -16.03 2.14 -3.49
C GLY A 71 -17.32 1.37 -3.67
N GLU A 72 -17.58 0.92 -4.89
CA GLU A 72 -18.76 0.13 -5.21
C GLU A 72 -18.80 -1.17 -4.40
N VAL A 73 -17.66 -1.85 -4.27
CA VAL A 73 -17.54 -3.06 -3.43
C VAL A 73 -17.74 -2.74 -1.95
N VAL A 74 -17.13 -1.65 -1.44
CA VAL A 74 -17.28 -1.24 -0.03
C VAL A 74 -18.73 -0.91 0.28
N VAL A 75 -19.41 -0.13 -0.56
CA VAL A 75 -20.82 0.23 -0.39
C VAL A 75 -21.74 -1.00 -0.50
N GLN A 76 -21.39 -1.97 -1.34
CA GLN A 76 -22.14 -3.22 -1.44
C GLN A 76 -22.10 -4.03 -0.13
N VAL A 77 -20.94 -4.05 0.55
CA VAL A 77 -20.75 -4.81 1.80
C VAL A 77 -21.18 -4.01 3.03
N ALA A 78 -21.03 -2.68 3.00
CA ALA A 78 -21.30 -1.75 4.09
C ALA A 78 -22.09 -0.53 3.57
N PRO A 79 -23.42 -0.65 3.37
CA PRO A 79 -24.23 0.38 2.73
C PRO A 79 -24.23 1.75 3.44
N GLU A 80 -24.01 1.77 4.75
CA GLU A 80 -23.90 2.98 5.56
C GLU A 80 -22.73 3.90 5.15
N THR A 81 -21.71 3.34 4.48
CA THR A 81 -20.56 4.11 3.97
C THR A 81 -20.87 4.91 2.71
N ALA A 82 -22.04 4.71 2.09
CA ALA A 82 -22.42 5.38 0.84
C ALA A 82 -22.40 6.91 0.94
N SER A 83 -22.71 7.47 2.11
CA SER A 83 -22.68 8.92 2.36
C SER A 83 -21.27 9.51 2.34
N ILE A 84 -20.26 8.70 2.68
CA ILE A 84 -18.84 9.09 2.71
C ILE A 84 -18.22 8.91 1.33
N TRP A 85 -18.60 7.84 0.62
CA TRP A 85 -17.95 7.46 -0.64
C TRP A 85 -18.55 8.11 -1.90
N LYS A 86 -19.84 8.45 -1.89
CA LYS A 86 -20.53 9.08 -3.03
C LYS A 86 -20.51 10.61 -3.01
N SER A 87 -19.76 11.22 -2.08
CA SER A 87 -19.60 12.67 -1.97
C SER A 87 -18.66 13.25 -3.03
#